data_AF-A0A2M9JET7-F1
#
_entry.id   AF-A0A2M9JET7-F1
#
_cell.length_a   1.000
_cell.length_b   1.000
_cell.length_c   1.000
_cell.angle_alpha   90.00
_cell.angle_beta   90.00
_cell.angle_gamma   90.00
#
_symmetry.space_group_name_H-M   'P 1'
#
loop_
_entity.id
_entity.type
_entity.pdbx_description
1 polymer ?
#
loop_
_entity_poly.entity_id
_entity_poly.type
_entity_poly.pdbx_seq_one_letter_code
_entity_poly.pdbx_strand_id
1 'polypeptide(L)' 'MARGSDASSARIAVDLALAIQQGKIPPGQKLPTRPQLAQTYGAALPTVGAAVTRLSNAQLIEQEGPSP' A
#
# COMPACT_ATOMS: atom_id res chain seq x y z
N MET A 1 20.31 -1.58 12.11
CA MET A 1 20.08 -0.53 11.10
C MET A 1 18.72 -0.76 10.45
N ALA A 2 17.62 -0.33 11.07
CA ALA A 2 16.26 -0.45 10.52
C ALA A 2 15.48 0.82 10.88
N ARG A 3 15.74 1.93 10.17
CA ARG A 3 14.95 3.17 10.30
C ARG A 3 14.71 3.92 8.98
N GLY A 4 15.14 3.37 7.84
CA GLY A 4 14.88 3.96 6.52
C GLY A 4 13.63 3.38 5.82
N SER A 5 13.43 2.07 5.94
CA SER A 5 12.31 1.35 5.30
C SER A 5 10.96 1.65 5.93
N ASP A 6 10.91 1.85 7.26
CA ASP A 6 9.65 2.08 7.99
C ASP A 6 9.05 3.46 7.74
N ALA A 7 9.88 4.49 7.61
CA ALA A 7 9.43 5.83 7.24
C ALA A 7 8.87 5.87 5.81
N SER A 8 9.50 5.11 4.91
CA SER A 8 9.08 5.00 3.51
C SER A 8 7.76 4.23 3.38
N SER A 9 7.60 3.12 4.10
CA SER A 9 6.36 2.34 4.09
C SER A 9 5.19 3.10 4.73
N ALA A 10 5.44 3.85 5.81
CA ALA A 10 4.44 4.71 6.44
C ALA A 10 3.95 5.80 5.48
N ARG A 11 4.85 6.46 4.75
CA ARG A 11 4.48 7.49 3.77
C ARG A 11 3.61 6.93 2.64
N ILE A 12 3.98 5.78 2.09
CA ILE A 12 3.21 5.10 1.03
C ILE A 12 1.82 4.73 1.55
N ALA A 13 1.72 4.21 2.78
CA ALA A 13 0.43 3.87 3.38
C ALA A 13 -0.47 5.10 3.55
N VAL A 14 0.06 6.22 4.04
CA VAL A 14 -0.71 7.47 4.19
C VAL A 14 -1.21 8.00 2.84
N ASP A 15 -0.36 7.97 1.82
CA ASP A 15 -0.74 8.46 0.49
C ASP A 15 -1.83 7.60 -0.17
N LEU A 16 -1.70 6.27 -0.05
CA LEU A 16 -2.72 5.34 -0.51
C LEU A 16 -4.04 5.50 0.26
N ALA A 17 -3.99 5.67 1.58
CA ALA A 17 -5.17 5.94 2.40
C ALA A 17 -5.87 7.23 1.94
N LEU A 18 -5.11 8.28 1.63
CA LEU A 18 -5.65 9.53 1.13
C LEU A 18 -6.28 9.34 -0.27
N ALA A 19 -5.66 8.56 -1.16
CA ALA A 19 -6.23 8.27 -2.47
C ALA A 19 -7.56 7.50 -2.37
N ILE A 20 -7.68 6.57 -1.43
CA ILE A 20 -8.93 5.85 -1.13
C ILE A 20 -10.00 6.83 -0.61
N GLN A 21 -9.66 7.68 0.37
CA GLN A 21 -10.60 8.66 0.92
C GLN A 21 -11.03 9.71 -0.10
N GLN A 22 -10.15 10.10 -1.02
CA GLN A 22 -10.46 11.00 -2.14
C GLN A 22 -11.34 10.34 -3.22
N GLY A 23 -11.65 9.04 -3.10
CA GLY A 23 -12.42 8.30 -4.08
C GLY A 23 -11.67 7.99 -5.37
N LYS A 24 -10.34 8.19 -5.42
CA LYS A 24 -9.50 7.78 -6.56
C LYS A 24 -9.42 6.26 -6.66
N ILE A 25 -9.49 5.58 -5.52
CA ILE A 25 -9.62 4.14 -5.40
C ILE A 25 -10.94 3.88 -4.67
N PRO A 26 -12.01 3.52 -5.38
CA PRO A 26 -13.28 3.20 -4.76
C PRO A 26 -13.13 2.03 -3.77
N PRO A 27 -13.83 2.05 -2.63
CA PRO A 27 -13.86 0.89 -1.75
C PRO A 27 -14.37 -0.33 -2.52
N GLY A 28 -13.65 -1.45 -2.42
CA GLY A 28 -13.94 -2.69 -3.15
C GLY A 28 -13.33 -2.78 -4.56
N GLN A 29 -12.70 -1.72 -5.07
CA GLN A 29 -11.91 -1.79 -6.30
C GLN A 29 -10.50 -2.30 -6.00
N LYS A 30 -9.94 -3.13 -6.88
CA LYS A 30 -8.61 -3.71 -6.70
C LYS A 30 -7.56 -2.60 -6.61
N LEU A 31 -6.77 -2.61 -5.52
CA LEU A 31 -5.58 -1.77 -5.48
C LEU A 31 -4.60 -2.17 -6.57
N PRO A 32 -3.77 -1.21 -7.05
CA PRO A 32 -2.63 -1.55 -7.86
C PRO A 32 -1.77 -2.62 -7.17
N THR A 33 -1.28 -3.57 -7.94
CA THR A 33 -0.49 -4.68 -7.41
C THR A 33 0.82 -4.17 -6.77
N ARG A 34 1.42 -4.95 -5.86
CA ARG A 34 2.68 -4.57 -5.19
C ARG A 34 3.79 -4.16 -6.17
N PRO A 35 4.00 -4.85 -7.32
CA PRO A 35 4.98 -4.42 -8.32
C PRO A 35 4.64 -3.09 -9.00
N GLN A 36 3.36 -2.79 -9.23
CA GLN A 36 2.92 -1.51 -9.78
C GLN A 36 3.16 -0.38 -8.78
N LEU A 37 2.76 -0.59 -7.52
CA LEU A 37 3.02 0.36 -6.43
C LEU A 37 4.53 0.61 -6.25
N ALA A 38 5.36 -0.43 -6.31
CA ALA A 38 6.81 -0.29 -6.23
C ALA A 38 7.37 0.62 -7.34
N GLN A 39 6.87 0.47 -8.57
CA GLN A 39 7.24 1.33 -9.69
C GLN A 39 6.73 2.76 -9.51
N THR A 40 5.46 2.95 -9.12
CA THR A 40 4.86 4.27 -8.89
C THR A 40 5.58 5.06 -7.81
N TYR A 41 5.92 4.40 -6.70
CA TYR A 41 6.56 5.05 -5.55
C TYR A 41 8.09 5.02 -5.59
N GLY A 42 8.70 4.40 -6.61
CA GLY A 42 10.15 4.19 -6.67
C GLY A 42 10.69 3.44 -5.44
N ALA A 43 9.88 2.55 -4.86
CA ALA A 43 10.14 1.90 -3.59
C ALA A 43 10.44 0.41 -3.77
N ALA A 44 11.22 -0.16 -2.86
CA ALA A 44 11.47 -1.59 -2.87
C ALA A 44 10.17 -2.39 -2.56
N LEU A 45 9.97 -3.52 -3.23
CA LEU A 45 8.83 -4.44 -3.02
C LEU A 45 8.53 -4.75 -1.54
N PRO A 46 9.52 -5.00 -0.65
CA PRO A 46 9.27 -5.23 0.77
C PRO A 46 8.71 -3.99 1.49
N THR A 47 9.12 -2.79 1.07
CA THR A 47 8.63 -1.51 1.63
C THR A 47 7.17 -1.28 1.27
N VAL A 48 6.81 -1.58 0.01
CA VAL A 48 5.42 -1.56 -0.44
C VAL A 48 4.59 -2.62 0.28
N GLY A 49 5.12 -3.84 0.44
CA GLY A 49 4.47 -4.89 1.21
C GLY A 49 4.13 -4.45 2.63
N ALA A 50 5.08 -3.82 3.34
CA ALA A 50 4.85 -3.25 4.66
C ALA A 50 3.79 -2.13 4.66
N ALA A 51 3.78 -1.27 3.64
CA ALA A 51 2.77 -0.21 3.50
C ALA A 51 1.36 -0.80 3.31
N VAL A 52 1.25 -1.81 2.44
CA VAL A 52 0.00 -2.51 2.15
C VAL A 52 -0.51 -3.28 3.38
N THR A 53 0.37 -3.96 4.12
CA THR A 53 0.02 -4.59 5.41
C THR A 53 -0.50 -3.57 6.42
N ARG A 54 0.12 -2.38 6.51
CA ARG A 54 -0.36 -1.30 7.39
C ARG A 54 -1.77 -0.83 7.02
N LEU A 55 -2.06 -0.66 5.72
CA LEU A 55 -3.39 -0.29 5.24
C LEU A 55 -4.45 -1.36 5.54
N SER A 56 -4.08 -2.64 5.38
CA SER A 56 -4.96 -3.75 5.71
C SER A 56 -5.24 -3.83 7.22
N ASN A 57 -4.22 -3.64 8.06
CA ASN A 57 -4.39 -3.56 9.50
C ASN A 57 -5.26 -2.37 9.94
N ALA A 58 -5.25 -1.28 9.17
CA ALA A 58 -6.12 -0.13 9.38
C ALA A 58 -7.54 -0.33 8.81
N GLN A 59 -7.86 -1.51 8.27
CA GLN A 59 -9.15 -1.85 7.63
C GLN A 59 -9.55 -0.90 6.49
N LEU A 60 -8.56 -0.25 5.87
CA LEU A 60 -8.79 0.63 4.71
C LEU A 60 -8.87 -0.15 3.40
N ILE A 61 -8.28 -1.36 3.37
CA ILE A 61 -8.23 -2.23 2.20
C ILE A 61 -8.40 -3.68 2.62
N GLU A 62 -8.97 -4.48 1.72
CA GLU A 62 -8.91 -5.93 1.82
C GLU A 62 -7.70 -6.45 1.04
N GLN A 63 -6.92 -7.33 1.65
CA GLN A 63 -5.93 -8.11 0.90
C GLN A 63 -6.69 -9.22 0.18
N GLU A 64 -7.00 -9.03 -1.11
CA GLU A 64 -7.21 -10.20 -1.97
C GLU A 64 -5.88 -10.98 -1.94
N GLY A 65 -5.86 -12.07 -1.16
CA GLY A 65 -4.81 -13.08 -1.27
C GLY A 65 -4.71 -13.55 -2.73
N PRO A 66 -3.57 -14.14 -3.15
CA PRO A 66 -3.38 -14.54 -4.53
C PRO A 66 -4.61 -15.31 -5.02
N SER A 67 -5.28 -14.77 -6.04
CA SER A 67 -6.32 -15.48 -6.76
C SER A 67 -5.67 -16.79 -7.26
N PRO A 68 -6.24 -17.96 -6.93
CA PRO A 68 -5.66 -19.27 -7.23
C PRO A 68 -5.45 -19.51 -8.72
#